data_AF-A0A529K1R4-F1
#
_entry.id   AF-A0A529K1R4-F1
#
_cell.length_a   1.000
_cell.length_b   1.000
_cell.length_c   1.000
_cell.angle_alpha   90.00
_cell.angle_beta   90.00
_cell.angle_gamma   90.00
#
_symmetry.space_group_name_H-M   'P 1'
#
loop_
_entity.id
_entity.type
_entity.pdbx_description
1 polymer ?
#
loop_
_entity_poly.entity_id
_entity_poly.type
_entity_poly.pdbx_seq_one_letter_code
_entity_poly.pdbx_strand_id
1 'polypeptide(L)' 'MTKSVPTKARAVIIGGGVSGCSVAYHLAKLGWTDIVLLERKQLTSGTTWHAAG' A
#
# COMPACT_ATOMS: atom_id res chain seq x y z
N MET A 1 -10.28 -15.70 4.85
CA MET A 1 -8.91 -15.85 5.41
C MET A 1 -8.56 -14.55 6.13
N THR A 2 -8.39 -14.60 7.45
CA THR A 2 -7.94 -13.44 8.23
C THR A 2 -6.44 -13.28 8.00
N LYS A 3 -6.04 -12.22 7.27
CA LYS A 3 -4.64 -11.88 7.10
C LYS A 3 -4.16 -11.30 8.43
N SER A 4 -3.23 -11.98 9.11
CA SER A 4 -2.62 -11.45 10.33
C SER A 4 -1.84 -10.19 10.00
N VAL A 5 -2.09 -9.11 10.75
CA VAL A 5 -1.34 -7.85 10.60
C VAL A 5 -0.05 -8.00 11.42
N PRO A 6 1.13 -7.75 10.82
CA PRO A 6 2.39 -7.78 11.55
C PRO A 6 2.37 -6.81 12.75
N THR A 7 2.94 -7.22 13.88
CA THR A 7 3.04 -6.37 15.09
C THR A 7 4.12 -5.30 14.98
N LYS A 8 5.03 -5.45 14.00
CA LYS A 8 6.08 -4.49 13.64
C LYS A 8 6.18 -4.41 12.13
N ALA A 9 6.52 -3.22 11.64
CA ALA A 9 6.81 -2.96 10.24
C ALA A 9 7.92 -1.93 10.16
N ARG A 10 8.79 -2.06 9.16
CA ARG A 10 9.81 -1.03 8.85
C ARG A 10 9.16 0.24 8.31
N ALA A 11 8.09 0.09 7.53
CA ALA A 11 7.30 1.20 7.00
C ALA A 11 5.83 0.80 6.89
N VAL A 12 4.93 1.71 7.27
CA VAL A 12 3.48 1.56 7.10
C VAL A 12 2.99 2.65 6.16
N ILE A 13 2.34 2.24 5.07
CA ILE A 13 1.77 3.12 4.04
C ILE A 13 0.26 3.12 4.22
N ILE A 14 -0.33 4.30 4.42
CA ILE A 14 -1.77 4.46 4.63
C ILE A 14 -2.38 5.02 3.34
N GLY A 15 -3.20 4.21 2.68
CA GLY A 15 -3.87 4.52 1.41
C GLY A 15 -3.37 3.65 0.26
N GLY A 16 -4.28 2.91 -0.37
CA GLY A 16 -4.04 2.02 -1.52
C GLY A 16 -4.37 2.65 -2.87
N GLY A 17 -4.29 3.98 -2.97
CA GLY A 17 -4.31 4.71 -4.24
C GLY A 17 -2.96 4.63 -4.98
N VAL A 18 -2.88 5.24 -6.16
CA VAL A 18 -1.69 5.20 -7.03
C VAL A 18 -0.40 5.59 -6.31
N SER A 19 -0.43 6.66 -5.50
CA SER A 19 0.75 7.13 -4.77
C SER A 19 1.21 6.13 -3.71
N GLY A 20 0.27 5.54 -2.95
CA GLY A 20 0.60 4.55 -1.91
C GLY A 20 1.17 3.26 -2.50
N CYS A 21 0.55 2.77 -3.58
CA CYS A 21 1.06 1.62 -4.32
C CYS A 21 2.43 1.90 -4.94
N SER A 22 2.65 3.10 -5.50
CA SER A 22 3.94 3.51 -6.06
C SER A 22 5.03 3.53 -4.98
N VAL A 23 4.77 4.10 -3.81
CA VAL A 23 5.72 4.09 -2.69
C VAL A 23 6.04 2.65 -2.25
N ALA A 24 5.01 1.81 -2.06
CA ALA A 24 5.21 0.42 -1.67
C ALA A 24 6.08 -0.34 -2.69
N TYR A 25 5.79 -0.18 -3.98
CA TYR A 25 6.54 -0.80 -5.06
C TYR A 25 8.00 -0.36 -5.08
N HIS A 26 8.28 0.95 -5.01
CA HIS A 26 9.64 1.46 -5.08
C HIS A 26 10.47 1.11 -3.85
N LEU A 27 9.87 1.10 -2.65
CA LEU A 27 10.54 0.63 -1.45
C LEU A 27 10.91 -0.85 -1.58
N ALA A 28 9.97 -1.70 -1.99
CA ALA A 28 10.25 -3.12 -2.22
C ALA A 28 11.34 -3.33 -3.29
N LYS A 29 11.29 -2.57 -4.39
CA LYS A 29 12.31 -2.60 -5.46
C LYS A 29 13.70 -2.17 -4.96
N LEU A 30 13.78 -1.26 -4.00
CA LEU A 30 15.02 -0.85 -3.33
C LEU A 30 15.48 -1.85 -2.25
N GLY A 31 14.83 -3.01 -2.13
CA GLY A 31 15.20 -4.07 -1.19
C GLY A 31 14.69 -3.85 0.24
N TRP A 32 13.74 -2.94 0.45
CA TRP A 32 13.11 -2.81 1.76
C TRP A 32 12.18 -3.99 2.01
N THR A 33 12.36 -4.63 3.16
CA THR A 33 11.49 -5.66 3.71
C THR A 33 10.56 -5.09 4.78
N ASP A 34 9.57 -5.86 5.21
CA ASP A 34 8.67 -5.52 6.33
C ASP A 34 7.86 -4.24 6.10
N ILE A 35 7.38 -4.05 4.87
CA ILE A 35 6.51 -2.94 4.46
C ILE A 35 5.05 -3.40 4.56
N VAL A 36 4.19 -2.59 5.17
CA VAL A 36 2.75 -2.82 5.25
C VAL A 36 2.01 -1.71 4.53
N LEU A 37 1.11 -2.04 3.60
CA LEU A 37 0.17 -1.11 3.00
C LEU A 37 -1.23 -1.39 3.54
N LEU A 38 -1.88 -0.37 4.10
CA LEU A 38 -3.23 -0.43 4.62
C LEU A 38 -4.16 0.42 3.75
N GLU A 39 -5.25 -0.20 3.29
CA GLU A 39 -6.33 0.46 2.56
C GLU A 39 -7.64 0.19 3.29
N ARG A 40 -8.49 1.22 3.40
CA ARG A 40 -9.78 1.15 4.10
C ARG A 40 -10.76 0.21 3.41
N LYS A 41 -10.73 0.16 2.07
CA LYS A 41 -11.62 -0.67 1.25
C LYS A 41 -10.81 -1.54 0.29
N GLN A 42 -11.01 -1.35 -1.01
CA GLN A 42 -10.27 -1.98 -2.08
C GLN A 42 -9.20 -1.01 -2.58
N LEU A 43 -8.09 -1.56 -3.11
CA LEU A 43 -7.10 -0.76 -3.83
C LEU A 43 -7.79 0.11 -4.88
N THR A 44 -7.21 1.29 -5.13
CA THR A 44 -7.70 2.31 -6.07
C THR A 44 -9.09 2.90 -5.78
N SER A 45 -9.80 2.48 -4.74
CA SER A 45 -11.19 2.91 -4.45
C SER A 45 -11.38 4.40 -4.12
N GLY A 46 -10.28 5.15 -3.94
CA GLY A 46 -10.29 6.61 -3.81
C GLY A 46 -10.39 7.34 -5.16
N THR A 47 -9.59 8.39 -5.36
CA THR A 47 -9.60 9.18 -6.60
C THR A 47 -8.97 8.44 -7.79
N THR A 48 -8.08 7.49 -7.53
CA THR A 48 -7.33 6.77 -8.57
C THR A 48 -8.22 6.09 -9.62
N TRP A 49 -9.33 5.45 -9.23
CA TRP A 49 -10.14 4.71 -10.20
C TRP A 49 -10.91 5.61 -11.18
N HIS A 50 -11.21 6.86 -10.81
CA HIS A 50 -11.92 7.80 -11.67
C HIS A 50 -10.98 8.66 -12.52
N ALA A 51 -9.66 8.53 -12.35
CA ALA A 51 -8.72 9.28 -13.16
C ALA A 51 -8.83 8.86 -14.63
N ALA A 52 -8.74 9.84 -15.54
CA ALA A 52 -8.74 9.57 -16.98
C ALA A 52 -7.45 8.90 -17.48
N GLY A 53 -6.40 8.90 -16.64
CA GLY A 53 -5.07 8.31 -16.85
C GLY A 53 -4.21 8.49 -15.61
#